data_AF-A0A091T2X8-F1
#
_entry.id   AF-A0A091T2X8-F1
#
_cell.length_a   1.000
_cell.length_b   1.000
_cell.length_c   1.000
_cell.angle_alpha   90.00
_cell.angle_beta   90.00
_cell.angle_gamma   90.00
#
_symmetry.space_group_name_H-M   'P 1'
#
loop_
_entity.id
_entity.type
_entity.pdbx_description
1 polymer ?
#
loop_
_entity_poly.entity_id
_entity_poly.type
_entity_poly.pdbx_seq_one_letter_code
_entity_poly.pdbx_strand_id
1 'polypeptide(L)'
;QVFESNEESGYLILTIVVSGHFFISQGRTVLEGFSLIDSHKWLNIVRRADCLLLRAQSKNECRMFRVQFGGDSKEQMLEHCYSCVEKLAEYVPVQAADEQSQKLYHSLNQLANGENQVKDTEQNASVLHVVNEPLPDSCLGERRSVTQLAQSVLKKKFELPLVYRHSVWRAQELGPFIRLCLMDQNFPAFVEDVEKELKKLTEG
;
A
#
# COMPACT_ATOMS: atom_id res chain seq x y z
N GLN A 1 -15.52 17.59 -5.64
CA GLN A 1 -16.60 16.91 -6.39
C GLN A 1 -16.93 15.62 -5.67
N VAL A 2 -18.20 15.22 -5.63
CA VAL A 2 -18.67 14.00 -4.96
C VAL A 2 -19.36 13.14 -6.02
N PHE A 3 -19.09 11.83 -6.00
CA PHE A 3 -19.73 10.84 -6.85
C PHE A 3 -20.44 9.85 -5.93
N GLU A 4 -21.65 9.45 -6.29
CA GLU A 4 -22.46 8.51 -5.53
C GLU A 4 -22.91 7.38 -6.43
N SER A 5 -22.97 6.17 -5.87
CA SER A 5 -23.51 4.99 -6.56
C SER A 5 -25.04 5.06 -6.60
N ASN A 6 -25.62 5.02 -7.80
CA ASN A 6 -27.07 4.92 -7.99
C ASN A 6 -27.39 4.25 -9.32
N GLU A 7 -28.67 3.92 -9.56
CA GLU A 7 -29.12 3.23 -10.77
C GLU A 7 -28.92 4.07 -12.06
N GLU A 8 -28.97 5.40 -11.96
CA GLU A 8 -28.88 6.31 -13.11
C GLU A 8 -27.43 6.53 -13.59
N SER A 9 -26.51 6.75 -12.65
CA SER A 9 -25.09 7.05 -12.92
C SER A 9 -24.19 5.82 -12.85
N GLY A 10 -24.71 4.71 -12.32
CA GLY A 10 -23.98 3.46 -12.11
C GLY A 10 -23.26 3.40 -10.77
N TYR A 11 -22.83 2.19 -10.41
CA TYR A 11 -22.14 1.93 -9.15
C TYR A 11 -20.65 2.26 -9.24
N LEU A 12 -20.13 2.86 -8.18
CA LEU A 12 -18.70 3.07 -7.98
C LEU A 12 -18.02 1.76 -7.61
N ILE A 13 -16.97 1.42 -8.34
CA ILE A 13 -16.20 0.20 -8.14
C ILE A 13 -14.73 0.57 -7.92
N LEU A 14 -14.20 0.17 -6.76
CA LEU A 14 -12.77 0.20 -6.46
C LEU A 14 -12.18 -1.15 -6.86
N THR A 15 -11.14 -1.13 -7.69
CA THR A 15 -10.46 -2.34 -8.17
C THR A 15 -8.97 -2.26 -7.88
N ILE A 16 -8.44 -3.33 -7.27
CA ILE A 16 -7.00 -3.56 -7.11
C ILE A 16 -6.65 -4.79 -7.93
N VAL A 17 -5.84 -4.61 -8.96
CA VAL A 17 -5.36 -5.69 -9.82
C VAL A 17 -4.10 -6.30 -9.22
N VAL A 18 -3.89 -7.60 -9.43
CA VAL A 18 -2.70 -8.34 -8.94
C VAL A 18 -1.36 -7.74 -9.41
N SER A 19 -1.36 -7.02 -10.53
CA SER A 19 -0.20 -6.26 -11.00
C SER A 19 0.11 -5.01 -10.17
N GLY A 20 -0.68 -4.73 -9.12
CA GLY A 20 -0.52 -3.56 -8.26
C GLY A 20 -1.17 -2.28 -8.81
N HIS A 21 -2.10 -2.39 -9.77
CA HIS A 21 -2.84 -1.22 -10.24
C HIS A 21 -4.12 -0.99 -9.44
N PHE A 22 -4.35 0.27 -9.07
CA PHE A 22 -5.51 0.75 -8.35
C PHE A 22 -6.39 1.59 -9.26
N PHE A 23 -7.70 1.34 -9.25
CA PHE A 23 -8.68 2.12 -10.01
C PHE A 23 -9.95 2.38 -9.19
N ILE A 24 -10.54 3.55 -9.43
CA ILE A 24 -11.94 3.83 -9.08
C ILE A 24 -12.65 4.15 -10.39
N SER A 25 -13.75 3.44 -10.65
CA SER A 25 -14.54 3.60 -11.87
C SER A 25 -16.02 3.72 -11.55
N GLN A 26 -16.75 4.41 -12.42
CA GLN A 26 -18.21 4.47 -12.43
C GLN A 26 -18.69 4.16 -13.84
N GLY A 27 -19.36 3.02 -14.01
CA GLY A 27 -19.75 2.52 -15.33
C GLY A 27 -18.53 2.33 -16.25
N ARG A 28 -18.44 3.13 -17.32
CA ARG A 28 -17.33 3.07 -18.31
C ARG A 28 -16.26 4.14 -18.07
N THR A 29 -16.41 4.95 -17.03
CA THR A 29 -15.53 6.09 -16.74
C THR A 29 -14.58 5.74 -15.60
N VAL A 30 -13.28 5.94 -15.81
CA VAL A 30 -12.27 5.85 -14.76
C VAL A 30 -12.14 7.21 -14.08
N LEU A 31 -12.40 7.27 -12.78
CA LEU A 31 -12.30 8.47 -11.96
C LEU A 31 -10.90 8.64 -11.37
N GLU A 32 -10.30 7.52 -10.95
CA GLU A 32 -8.94 7.45 -10.43
C GLU A 32 -8.23 6.22 -10.99
N GLY A 33 -6.94 6.35 -11.28
CA GLY A 33 -6.12 5.26 -11.79
C GLY A 33 -4.64 5.51 -11.59
N PHE A 34 -3.95 4.63 -10.86
CA PHE A 34 -2.51 4.71 -10.65
C PHE A 34 -1.90 3.37 -10.24
N SER A 35 -0.56 3.29 -10.26
CA SER A 35 0.18 2.13 -9.76
C SER A 35 0.46 2.28 -8.26
N LEU A 36 0.26 1.20 -7.50
CA LEU A 36 0.65 1.07 -6.09
C LEU A 36 2.13 0.66 -5.95
N ILE A 37 2.77 0.22 -7.04
CA ILE A 37 4.18 -0.19 -7.01
C ILE A 37 5.07 1.00 -6.68
N ASP A 38 5.90 0.84 -5.64
CA ASP A 38 6.80 1.89 -5.12
C ASP A 38 6.07 3.20 -4.74
N SER A 39 4.76 3.15 -4.43
CA SER A 39 3.97 4.37 -4.21
C SER A 39 4.16 5.02 -2.85
N HIS A 40 4.80 4.35 -1.89
CA HIS A 40 5.00 4.83 -0.50
C HIS A 40 5.67 6.21 -0.37
N LYS A 41 6.35 6.71 -1.41
CA LYS A 41 7.01 8.03 -1.39
C LYS A 41 6.06 9.19 -1.72
N TRP A 42 4.96 8.89 -2.40
CA TRP A 42 4.06 9.89 -2.95
C TRP A 42 2.59 9.64 -2.60
N LEU A 43 2.23 8.43 -2.18
CA LEU A 43 0.87 8.06 -1.79
C LEU A 43 0.81 7.74 -0.31
N ASN A 44 -0.03 8.47 0.42
CA ASN A 44 -0.38 8.17 1.80
C ASN A 44 -1.85 7.76 1.87
N ILE A 45 -2.14 6.64 2.54
CA ILE A 45 -3.50 6.12 2.73
C ILE A 45 -3.79 6.06 4.22
N VAL A 46 -4.90 6.66 4.64
CA VAL A 46 -5.37 6.64 6.02
C VAL A 46 -6.77 6.03 6.06
N ARG A 47 -6.96 5.02 6.91
CA ARG A 47 -8.27 4.43 7.18
C ARG A 47 -8.91 5.11 8.38
N ARG A 48 -10.19 5.48 8.23
CA ARG A 48 -11.04 5.96 9.31
C ARG A 48 -12.42 5.29 9.20
N ALA A 49 -12.73 4.40 10.13
CA ALA A 49 -13.95 3.61 10.11
C ALA A 49 -14.13 2.87 8.75
N ASP A 50 -15.25 3.11 8.07
CA ASP A 50 -15.67 2.60 6.76
C ASP A 50 -15.16 3.46 5.58
N CYS A 51 -14.17 4.33 5.83
CA CYS A 51 -13.62 5.23 4.83
C CYS A 51 -12.10 5.08 4.67
N LEU A 52 -11.64 5.31 3.43
CA LEU A 52 -10.23 5.52 3.10
C LEU A 52 -10.03 6.96 2.61
N LEU A 53 -8.99 7.60 3.13
CA LEU A 53 -8.50 8.89 2.67
C LEU A 53 -7.16 8.68 1.96
N LEU A 54 -7.10 9.04 0.68
CA LEU A 54 -5.92 8.91 -0.14
C LEU A 54 -5.35 10.30 -0.43
N ARG A 55 -4.06 10.46 -0.13
CA ARG A 55 -3.27 11.65 -0.38
C ARG A 55 -2.16 11.29 -1.37
N ALA A 56 -2.30 11.74 -2.61
CA ALA A 56 -1.27 11.64 -3.63
C ALA A 56 -0.53 12.98 -3.73
N GLN A 57 0.79 12.95 -3.52
CA GLN A 57 1.66 14.11 -3.53
C GLN A 57 2.61 14.05 -4.74
N SER A 58 2.52 15.07 -5.60
CA SER A 58 3.47 15.34 -6.67
C SER A 58 4.31 16.57 -6.32
N LYS A 59 5.32 16.89 -7.14
CA LYS A 59 6.30 17.96 -6.89
C LYS A 59 5.64 19.31 -6.54
N ASN A 60 4.54 19.64 -7.21
CA ASN A 60 3.86 20.94 -7.06
C ASN A 60 2.38 20.82 -6.69
N GLU A 61 1.85 19.60 -6.56
CA GLU A 61 0.41 19.37 -6.43
C GLU A 61 0.12 18.25 -5.42
N CYS A 62 -0.93 18.44 -4.62
CA CYS A 62 -1.44 17.44 -3.70
C CYS A 62 -2.88 17.14 -4.09
N ARG A 63 -3.15 15.90 -4.48
CA ARG A 63 -4.49 15.42 -4.79
C ARG A 63 -5.00 14.58 -3.63
N MET A 64 -6.14 14.99 -3.09
CA MET A 64 -6.83 14.30 -2.01
C MET A 64 -8.17 13.77 -2.51
N PHE A 65 -8.47 12.52 -2.20
CA PHE A 65 -9.82 12.00 -2.38
C PHE A 65 -10.15 11.00 -1.27
N ARG A 66 -11.45 10.85 -1.03
CA ARG A 66 -12.01 9.96 0.00
C ARG A 66 -12.92 8.95 -0.66
N VAL A 67 -12.80 7.70 -0.22
CA VAL A 67 -13.69 6.60 -0.59
C VAL A 67 -14.44 6.17 0.66
N GLN A 68 -15.75 6.03 0.56
CA GLN A 68 -16.60 5.43 1.59
C GLN A 68 -17.17 4.13 1.03
N PHE A 69 -17.05 3.03 1.79
CA PHE A 69 -17.52 1.73 1.36
C PHE A 69 -19.03 1.61 1.59
N GLY A 70 -19.75 1.13 0.56
CA GLY A 70 -21.18 0.83 0.67
C GLY A 70 -21.43 -0.56 1.28
N GLY A 71 -22.63 -0.75 1.79
CA GLY A 71 -23.14 -2.01 2.34
C GLY A 71 -24.54 -1.83 2.93
N ASP A 72 -25.23 -2.95 3.14
CA ASP A 72 -26.58 -3.02 3.70
C ASP A 72 -26.59 -2.76 5.21
N SER A 73 -25.44 -2.91 5.87
CA SER A 73 -25.24 -2.60 7.28
C SER A 73 -23.87 -1.96 7.54
N LYS A 74 -23.73 -1.33 8.71
CA LYS A 74 -22.45 -0.72 9.13
C LYS A 74 -21.34 -1.75 9.27
N GLU A 75 -21.68 -2.95 9.72
CA GLU A 75 -20.75 -4.08 9.87
C GLU A 75 -20.22 -4.51 8.50
N GLN A 76 -21.10 -4.61 7.50
CA GLN A 76 -20.71 -4.96 6.13
C GLN A 76 -19.85 -3.87 5.49
N MET A 77 -20.20 -2.59 5.68
CA MET A 77 -19.37 -1.46 5.20
C MET A 77 -17.96 -1.50 5.80
N LEU A 78 -17.85 -1.81 7.09
CA LEU A 78 -16.57 -1.98 7.76
C LEU A 78 -15.81 -3.19 7.23
N GLU A 79 -16.47 -4.33 7.04
CA GLU A 79 -15.86 -5.55 6.48
C GLU A 79 -15.28 -5.30 5.08
N HIS A 80 -16.04 -4.65 4.19
CA HIS A 80 -15.56 -4.26 2.87
C HIS A 80 -14.33 -3.34 2.96
N CYS A 81 -14.35 -2.37 3.87
CA CYS A 81 -13.22 -1.48 4.12
C CYS A 81 -11.99 -2.26 4.62
N TYR A 82 -12.15 -3.16 5.59
CA TYR A 82 -11.06 -3.98 6.13
C TYR A 82 -10.45 -4.89 5.06
N SER A 83 -11.29 -5.58 4.27
CA SER A 83 -10.82 -6.42 3.18
C SER A 83 -10.01 -5.62 2.14
N CYS A 84 -10.48 -4.42 1.79
CA CYS A 84 -9.72 -3.54 0.90
C CYS A 84 -8.39 -3.09 1.51
N VAL A 85 -8.36 -2.78 2.81
CA VAL A 85 -7.15 -2.37 3.52
C VAL A 85 -6.12 -3.48 3.55
N GLU A 86 -6.54 -4.72 3.81
CA GLU A 86 -5.66 -5.89 3.75
C GLU A 86 -5.02 -6.02 2.36
N LYS A 87 -5.81 -5.83 1.28
CA LYS A 87 -5.29 -5.85 -0.10
C LYS A 87 -4.36 -4.68 -0.43
N LEU A 88 -4.63 -3.49 0.08
CA LEU A 88 -3.74 -2.34 -0.11
C LEU A 88 -2.43 -2.49 0.65
N ALA A 89 -2.47 -3.10 1.83
CA ALA A 89 -1.31 -3.32 2.69
C ALA A 89 -0.26 -4.25 2.05
N GLU A 90 -0.63 -5.04 1.05
CA GLU A 90 0.31 -5.83 0.23
C GLU A 90 1.27 -4.93 -0.59
N TYR A 91 0.92 -3.66 -0.85
CA TYR A 91 1.68 -2.74 -1.72
C TYR A 91 2.14 -1.45 -1.02
N VAL A 92 1.29 -0.87 -0.17
CA VAL A 92 1.52 0.43 0.47
C VAL A 92 0.99 0.41 1.90
N PRO A 93 1.73 0.96 2.89
CA PRO A 93 1.26 0.99 4.27
C PRO A 93 -0.01 1.84 4.39
N VAL A 94 -1.05 1.26 5.01
CA VAL A 94 -2.29 1.96 5.33
C VAL A 94 -2.28 2.33 6.82
N GLN A 95 -2.36 3.62 7.11
CA GLN A 95 -2.34 4.12 8.49
C GLN A 95 -3.73 3.95 9.11
N ALA A 96 -3.82 3.25 10.24
CA ALA A 96 -5.03 3.24 11.05
C ALA A 96 -5.05 4.52 11.89
N ALA A 97 -6.09 5.34 11.72
CA ALA A 97 -6.34 6.43 12.66
C ALA A 97 -6.95 5.85 13.93
N ASP A 98 -6.11 5.30 14.82
CA ASP A 98 -6.55 4.94 16.18
C ASP A 98 -7.05 6.18 16.91
N GLU A 99 -8.01 5.97 17.81
CA GLU A 99 -8.81 6.99 18.49
C GLU A 99 -7.97 8.06 19.21
N GLN A 100 -6.70 7.78 19.55
CA GLN A 100 -5.76 8.78 20.10
C GLN A 100 -5.39 9.89 19.12
N SER A 101 -5.38 9.64 17.81
CA SER A 101 -5.06 10.65 16.79
C SER A 101 -6.17 11.70 16.64
N GLN A 102 -7.39 11.38 17.09
CA GLN A 102 -8.55 12.26 16.98
C GLN A 102 -8.44 13.50 17.87
N LYS A 103 -7.72 13.43 19.00
CA LYS A 103 -7.51 14.59 19.89
C LYS A 103 -6.61 15.66 19.26
N LEU A 104 -5.57 15.26 18.52
CA LEU A 104 -4.64 16.20 17.89
C LEU A 104 -5.29 16.98 16.74
N TYR A 105 -6.15 16.34 15.94
CA TYR A 105 -6.88 17.02 14.87
C TYR A 105 -8.06 17.87 15.38
N HIS A 106 -8.69 17.50 16.51
CA HIS A 106 -9.69 18.37 17.14
C HIS A 106 -9.07 19.65 17.71
N SER A 107 -7.82 19.60 18.18
CA SER A 107 -7.08 20.80 18.62
C SER A 107 -6.63 21.68 17.44
N LEU A 108 -6.24 21.09 16.31
CA LEU A 108 -5.86 21.84 15.10
C LEU A 108 -7.05 22.52 14.41
N ASN A 109 -8.23 21.88 14.41
CA ASN A 109 -9.46 22.50 13.86
C ASN A 109 -10.06 23.57 14.79
N GLN A 110 -9.75 23.56 16.09
CA GLN A 110 -10.18 24.62 17.02
C GLN A 110 -9.34 25.90 16.89
N LEU A 111 -8.11 25.82 16.36
CA LEU A 111 -7.25 26.99 16.11
C LEU A 111 -7.57 27.72 14.80
N ALA A 112 -8.35 27.12 13.90
CA ALA A 112 -8.73 27.69 12.61
C ALA A 112 -10.06 28.47 12.63
N ASN A 113 -10.77 28.48 13.77
CA ASN A 113 -12.03 29.20 13.93
C ASN A 113 -11.92 30.21 15.08
N GLY A 114 -11.05 31.20 14.88
CA GLY A 114 -10.85 32.30 15.82
C GLY A 114 -11.69 33.51 15.45
N GLU A 115 -12.84 33.68 16.11
CA GLU A 115 -13.44 34.99 16.33
C GLU A 115 -13.96 35.09 17.77
N ASN A 116 -13.38 36.06 18.51
CA ASN A 116 -13.87 36.71 19.73
C ASN A 116 -13.86 35.92 21.06
N GLN A 117 -12.80 36.06 21.88
CA GLN A 117 -12.77 36.98 23.04
C GLN A 117 -11.51 36.81 23.90
N VAL A 118 -11.07 37.96 24.42
CA VAL A 118 -9.94 38.24 25.31
C VAL A 118 -10.17 37.66 26.72
N LYS A 119 -9.16 37.00 27.32
CA LYS A 119 -8.62 37.33 28.66
C LYS A 119 -7.49 36.40 29.13
N ASP A 120 -6.57 37.02 29.85
CA ASP A 120 -5.30 36.54 30.41
C ASP A 120 -5.41 35.32 31.34
N THR A 121 -4.33 34.52 31.41
CA THR A 121 -3.51 34.34 32.63
C THR A 121 -2.44 33.26 32.39
N GLU A 122 -1.20 33.63 32.67
CA GLU A 122 0.02 32.83 32.66
C GLU A 122 0.03 31.70 33.71
N GLN A 123 1.04 30.83 33.60
CA GLN A 123 1.49 29.80 34.56
C GLN A 123 0.95 28.39 34.34
N ASN A 124 1.76 27.54 33.72
CA ASN A 124 2.59 26.60 34.48
C ASN A 124 3.53 25.86 33.52
N ALA A 125 4.82 26.18 33.66
CA ALA A 125 5.89 25.29 33.27
C ALA A 125 5.91 24.07 34.20
N SER A 126 6.33 22.92 33.66
CA SER A 126 7.37 22.05 34.26
C SER A 126 7.07 20.54 34.15
N VAL A 127 7.99 19.89 33.42
CA VAL A 127 8.68 18.61 33.66
C VAL A 127 8.16 17.31 33.00
N LEU A 128 9.19 16.56 32.53
CA LEU A 128 9.33 15.11 32.31
C LEU A 128 8.86 14.61 30.93
N HIS A 129 9.63 13.86 30.15
CA HIS A 129 10.91 13.19 30.37
C HIS A 129 11.47 12.80 28.99
N VAL A 130 12.75 13.07 28.75
CA VAL A 130 13.51 12.45 27.68
C VAL A 130 13.65 10.97 28.03
N VAL A 131 13.00 10.10 27.26
CA VAL A 131 13.38 8.68 27.19
C VAL A 131 13.87 8.45 25.77
N ASN A 132 15.20 8.48 25.65
CA ASN A 132 15.93 7.85 24.58
C ASN A 132 15.72 6.34 24.71
N GLU A 133 15.04 5.72 23.76
CA GLU A 133 15.22 4.31 23.44
C GLU A 133 15.14 4.12 21.92
N PRO A 134 15.96 3.23 21.34
CA PRO A 134 16.17 3.18 19.90
C PRO A 134 14.94 2.57 19.22
N LEU A 135 14.49 3.19 18.12
CA LEU A 135 13.57 2.53 17.20
C LEU A 135 14.10 1.14 16.83
N PRO A 136 13.26 0.08 16.82
CA PRO A 136 13.64 -1.15 16.17
C PRO A 136 13.74 -0.87 14.66
N ASP A 137 14.99 -0.74 14.22
CA ASP A 137 15.40 -0.77 12.83
C ASP A 137 15.07 -2.15 12.27
N SER A 138 13.85 -2.34 11.79
CA SER A 138 13.51 -3.52 11.05
C SER A 138 12.40 -3.23 10.05
N CYS A 139 12.71 -3.58 8.80
CA CYS A 139 11.82 -3.62 7.65
C CYS A 139 11.67 -2.31 6.86
N LEU A 140 12.74 -1.52 6.73
CA LEU A 140 13.00 -0.93 5.42
C LEU A 140 13.27 -2.10 4.46
N GLY A 141 12.42 -2.26 3.44
CA GLY A 141 12.70 -3.09 2.27
C GLY A 141 13.95 -2.57 1.59
N GLU A 142 15.10 -2.93 2.15
CA GLU A 142 16.42 -2.56 1.69
C GLU A 142 16.52 -3.01 0.23
N ARG A 143 16.70 -2.08 -0.71
CA ARG A 143 17.08 -2.42 -2.08
C ARG A 143 18.46 -3.07 -2.00
N ARG A 144 18.46 -4.39 -1.86
CA ARG A 144 19.68 -5.19 -1.84
C ARG A 144 20.24 -5.25 -3.25
N SER A 145 21.51 -4.89 -3.38
CA SER A 145 22.28 -5.14 -4.59
C SER A 145 22.24 -6.64 -4.94
N VAL A 146 22.41 -6.96 -6.23
CA VAL A 146 22.48 -8.36 -6.70
C VAL A 146 23.52 -9.15 -5.90
N THR A 147 24.61 -8.50 -5.49
CA THR A 147 25.67 -9.08 -4.65
C THR A 147 25.18 -9.41 -3.24
N GLN A 148 24.38 -8.54 -2.61
CA GLN A 148 23.78 -8.80 -1.30
C GLN A 148 22.72 -9.90 -1.37
N LEU A 149 21.94 -9.97 -2.45
CA LEU A 149 21.01 -11.06 -2.73
C LEU A 149 21.75 -12.40 -2.87
N ALA A 150 22.82 -12.45 -3.66
CA ALA A 150 23.63 -13.66 -3.83
C ALA A 150 24.25 -14.14 -2.50
N GLN A 151 24.81 -13.22 -1.71
CA GLN A 151 25.37 -13.57 -0.39
C GLN A 151 24.31 -14.03 0.62
N SER A 152 23.09 -13.49 0.52
CA SER A 152 21.95 -13.88 1.34
C SER A 152 21.41 -15.28 1.00
N VAL A 153 21.37 -15.64 -0.29
CA VAL A 153 20.96 -16.98 -0.74
C VAL A 153 21.95 -18.05 -0.27
N LEU A 154 23.24 -17.73 -0.26
CA LEU A 154 24.31 -18.64 0.16
C LEU A 154 24.38 -18.84 1.69
N LYS A 155 23.81 -17.93 2.49
CA LYS A 155 23.79 -18.02 3.96
C LYS A 155 22.49 -18.68 4.42
N LYS A 156 22.54 -20.02 4.49
CA LYS A 156 21.46 -20.98 4.76
C LYS A 156 20.57 -20.64 5.99
N LYS A 157 19.56 -19.78 5.79
CA LYS A 157 18.17 -19.85 6.30
C LYS A 157 17.47 -18.56 5.87
N PHE A 158 16.60 -18.66 4.88
CA PHE A 158 15.87 -17.51 4.36
C PHE A 158 14.38 -17.65 4.66
N GLU A 159 13.80 -16.63 5.30
CA GLU A 159 12.38 -16.31 5.12
C GLU A 159 12.30 -15.27 4.00
N LEU A 160 11.83 -15.70 2.82
CA LEU A 160 11.64 -14.81 1.67
C LEU A 160 10.59 -13.73 2.02
N PRO A 161 10.82 -12.45 1.69
CA PRO A 161 9.82 -11.41 1.83
C PRO A 161 8.50 -11.81 1.16
N LEU A 162 7.35 -11.45 1.76
CA LEU A 162 6.02 -11.90 1.31
C LEU A 162 5.76 -11.67 -0.19
N VAL A 163 6.37 -10.63 -0.77
CA VAL A 163 6.26 -10.32 -2.22
C VAL A 163 6.73 -11.47 -3.12
N TYR A 164 7.67 -12.30 -2.68
CA TYR A 164 8.13 -13.48 -3.43
C TYR A 164 7.16 -14.67 -3.35
N ARG A 165 6.16 -14.62 -2.45
CA ARG A 165 5.10 -15.65 -2.35
C ARG A 165 3.96 -15.40 -3.34
N HIS A 166 3.86 -14.20 -3.89
CA HIS A 166 2.88 -13.85 -4.90
C HIS A 166 3.49 -14.09 -6.29
N SER A 167 3.08 -15.17 -6.96
CA SER A 167 3.37 -15.30 -8.39
C SER A 167 2.62 -14.20 -9.14
N VAL A 168 3.37 -13.35 -9.84
CA VAL A 168 2.83 -12.31 -10.73
C VAL A 168 1.96 -12.93 -11.83
N TRP A 169 2.24 -14.18 -12.19
CA TRP A 169 1.54 -14.94 -13.21
C TRP A 169 0.49 -15.84 -12.58
N ARG A 170 -0.76 -15.78 -13.06
CA ARG A 170 -1.74 -16.81 -12.71
C ARG A 170 -1.33 -18.13 -13.36
N ALA A 171 -1.65 -19.27 -12.72
CA ALA A 171 -1.32 -20.59 -13.26
C ALA A 171 -1.84 -20.81 -14.70
N GLN A 172 -2.93 -20.14 -15.08
CA GLN A 172 -3.50 -20.19 -16.44
C GLN A 172 -2.65 -19.44 -17.50
N GLU A 173 -1.84 -18.46 -17.09
CA GLU A 173 -1.02 -17.63 -17.99
C GLU A 173 0.38 -18.23 -18.22
N LEU A 174 0.76 -19.23 -17.42
CA LEU A 174 2.04 -19.90 -17.53
C LEU A 174 2.18 -20.66 -18.86
N GLY A 175 1.11 -21.29 -19.34
CA GLY A 175 1.12 -22.05 -20.60
C GLY A 175 1.47 -21.20 -21.82
N PRO A 176 0.75 -20.09 -22.08
CA PRO A 176 1.09 -19.15 -23.15
C PRO A 176 2.50 -18.57 -23.04
N PHE A 177 2.96 -18.27 -21.83
CA PHE A 177 4.31 -17.75 -21.60
C PHE A 177 5.39 -18.78 -21.94
N ILE A 178 5.24 -20.03 -21.47
CA ILE A 178 6.17 -21.12 -21.81
C ILE A 178 6.22 -21.32 -23.34
N ARG A 179 5.07 -21.27 -24.02
CA ARG A 179 5.05 -21.37 -25.49
C ARG A 179 5.84 -20.26 -26.15
N LEU A 180 5.69 -19.01 -25.68
CA LEU A 180 6.47 -17.89 -26.18
C LEU A 180 7.97 -18.10 -25.97
N CYS A 181 8.38 -18.55 -24.79
CA CYS A 181 9.78 -18.85 -24.51
C CYS A 181 10.33 -19.97 -25.41
N LEU A 182 9.55 -21.02 -25.68
CA LEU A 182 9.94 -22.10 -26.58
C LEU A 182 10.01 -21.70 -28.06
N MET A 183 9.50 -20.52 -28.44
CA MET A 183 9.71 -19.96 -29.77
C MET A 183 11.11 -19.34 -29.94
N ASP A 184 11.80 -19.03 -28.84
CA ASP A 184 13.22 -18.66 -28.87
C ASP A 184 14.08 -19.93 -28.86
N GLN A 185 14.80 -20.16 -29.95
CA GLN A 185 15.68 -21.32 -30.13
C GLN A 185 16.79 -21.43 -29.07
N ASN A 186 17.17 -20.32 -28.42
CA ASN A 186 18.22 -20.30 -27.40
C ASN A 186 17.67 -20.54 -25.99
N PHE A 187 16.36 -20.40 -25.79
CA PHE A 187 15.77 -20.50 -24.47
C PHE A 187 15.97 -21.87 -23.80
N PRO A 188 15.82 -23.02 -24.48
CA PRO A 188 16.07 -24.32 -23.86
C PRO A 188 17.51 -24.46 -23.32
N ALA A 189 18.51 -24.03 -24.10
CA ALA A 189 19.91 -24.07 -23.68
C ALA A 189 20.17 -23.16 -22.48
N PHE A 190 19.59 -21.95 -22.48
CA PHE A 190 19.65 -21.05 -21.33
C PHE A 190 19.04 -21.67 -20.06
N VAL A 191 17.89 -22.38 -20.19
CA VAL A 191 17.26 -23.06 -19.05
C VAL A 191 18.16 -24.18 -18.51
N GLU A 192 18.81 -24.95 -19.38
CA GLU A 192 19.79 -25.98 -18.98
C GLU A 192 20.98 -25.36 -18.22
N ASP A 193 21.50 -24.23 -18.70
CA ASP A 193 22.59 -23.52 -18.02
C ASP A 193 22.15 -23.02 -16.63
N VAL A 194 20.94 -22.47 -16.52
CA VAL A 194 20.36 -22.06 -15.22
C VAL A 194 20.20 -23.25 -14.29
N GLU A 195 19.69 -24.38 -14.77
CA GLU A 195 19.54 -25.60 -13.96
C GLU A 195 20.91 -26.11 -13.46
N LYS A 196 21.93 -26.06 -14.32
CA LYS A 196 23.30 -26.44 -13.98
C LYS A 196 23.89 -25.53 -12.91
N GLU A 197 23.70 -24.22 -12.99
CA GLU A 197 24.16 -23.29 -11.94
C GLU A 197 23.40 -23.51 -10.63
N LEU A 198 22.08 -23.76 -10.68
CA LEU A 198 21.29 -24.07 -9.48
C LEU A 198 21.77 -25.34 -8.77
N LYS A 199 22.10 -26.40 -9.51
CA LYS A 199 22.64 -27.64 -8.94
C LYS A 199 23.91 -27.40 -8.14
N LYS A 200 24.83 -26.55 -8.65
CA LYS A 200 26.06 -26.17 -7.93
C LYS A 200 25.78 -25.47 -6.60
N LEU A 201 24.70 -24.69 -6.51
CA LEU A 201 24.32 -24.00 -5.28
C LEU A 201 23.69 -24.94 -4.24
N THR A 202 23.07 -26.04 -4.68
CA THR A 202 22.44 -27.03 -3.79
C THR A 202 23.38 -28.16 -3.33
N GLU A 203 24.47 -28.40 -4.06
CA GLU A 203 25.48 -29.43 -3.77
C GLU A 203 26.69 -28.90 -2.96
N GLY A 204 26.66 -27.63 -2.55
CA GLY A 204 27.69 -26.95 -1.73
C GLY A 204 27.38 -26.86 -0.23
#